data_AF-A0A431HF43-F1
#
_entry.id   AF-A0A431HF43-F1
#
_cell.length_a   1.000
_cell.length_b   1.000
_cell.length_c   1.000
_cell.angle_alpha   90.00
_cell.angle_beta   90.00
_cell.angle_gamma   90.00
#
_symmetry.space_group_name_H-M   'P 1'
#
loop_
_entity.id
_entity.type
_entity.pdbx_description
1 polymer ?
#
loop_
_entity_poly.entity_id
_entity_poly.type
_entity_poly.pdbx_seq_one_letter_code
_entity_poly.pdbx_strand_id
1 'polypeptide(L)'
;MISSTGENLSILISCDYSINQNWMTFLSWYCLYKNLPDAKVYVICDRNSMNSLIFEWTKKCGIYFEIVKPMSLEEKVNHLRKKGFGESLVVINSSTLAIRDFEEAGFDPNKLYKKVSYMSESLCCDAKDNKYCVFADYSKGWGKFVPELWINKINSPFSNENKYALGDLTINEIRIGKLWNSVAHLFRTLSKG
;
A
#
# COMPACT_ATOMS: atom_id res chain seq x y z
N MET A 1 9.83 -2.27 21.05
CA MET A 1 10.70 -1.66 20.03
C MET A 1 10.24 -2.18 18.67
N ILE A 2 10.36 -1.40 17.60
CA ILE A 2 10.00 -1.84 16.24
C ILE A 2 11.30 -2.22 15.52
N SER A 3 11.33 -3.40 14.87
CA SER A 3 12.51 -3.86 14.11
C SER A 3 12.65 -3.13 12.77
N SER A 4 13.81 -3.29 12.11
CA SER A 4 14.02 -2.76 10.75
C SER A 4 13.06 -3.37 9.71
N THR A 5 12.61 -4.60 9.94
CA THR A 5 11.68 -5.37 9.08
C THR A 5 10.20 -5.20 9.45
N GLY A 6 9.89 -4.38 10.47
CA GLY A 6 8.50 -4.07 10.86
C GLY A 6 7.90 -4.96 11.95
N GLU A 7 8.69 -5.73 12.69
CA GLU A 7 8.20 -6.45 13.87
C GLU A 7 7.61 -5.44 14.88
N ASN A 8 6.48 -5.79 15.50
CA ASN A 8 5.70 -4.91 16.38
C ASN A 8 5.11 -3.67 15.69
N LEU A 9 5.06 -3.64 14.36
CA LEU A 9 4.33 -2.65 13.57
C LEU A 9 3.04 -3.25 13.00
N SER A 10 1.97 -2.49 13.11
CA SER A 10 0.71 -2.74 12.39
C SER A 10 0.54 -1.69 11.31
N ILE A 11 0.02 -2.08 10.15
CA ILE A 11 -0.22 -1.19 9.01
C ILE A 11 -1.66 -1.36 8.55
N LEU A 12 -2.42 -0.26 8.54
CA LEU A 12 -3.76 -0.20 7.99
C LEU A 12 -3.71 0.43 6.61
N ILE A 13 -4.12 -0.32 5.58
CA ILE A 13 -4.43 0.21 4.26
C ILE A 13 -5.91 0.57 4.22
N SER A 14 -6.22 1.86 4.08
CA SER A 14 -7.60 2.35 3.94
C SER A 14 -7.88 2.74 2.50
N CYS A 15 -8.98 2.23 1.94
CA CYS A 15 -9.41 2.53 0.59
C CYS A 15 -10.92 2.38 0.42
N ASP A 16 -11.44 2.68 -0.76
CA ASP A 16 -12.82 2.37 -1.13
C ASP A 16 -12.93 0.94 -1.67
N TYR A 17 -14.10 0.33 -1.54
CA TYR A 17 -14.41 -0.95 -2.18
C TYR A 17 -14.71 -0.73 -3.68
N SER A 18 -13.66 -0.64 -4.51
CA SER A 18 -13.77 -0.47 -5.96
C SER A 18 -12.66 -1.19 -6.74
N ILE A 19 -12.85 -1.36 -8.04
CA ILE A 19 -11.94 -2.11 -8.93
C ILE A 19 -10.54 -1.49 -8.99
N ASN A 20 -10.44 -0.16 -9.08
CA ASN A 20 -9.15 0.53 -9.12
C ASN A 20 -8.41 0.37 -7.78
N GLN A 21 -9.13 0.51 -6.66
CA GLN A 21 -8.57 0.33 -5.33
C GLN A 21 -8.10 -1.10 -5.08
N ASN A 22 -8.72 -2.09 -5.71
CA ASN A 22 -8.31 -3.50 -5.60
C ASN A 22 -6.86 -3.74 -6.05
N TRP A 23 -6.50 -3.29 -7.25
CA TRP A 23 -5.13 -3.49 -7.75
C TRP A 23 -4.13 -2.56 -7.04
N MET A 24 -4.54 -1.35 -6.67
CA MET A 24 -3.69 -0.39 -5.94
C MET A 24 -3.33 -0.93 -4.55
N THR A 25 -4.33 -1.39 -3.80
CA THR A 25 -4.15 -1.99 -2.46
C THR A 25 -3.36 -3.28 -2.53
N PHE A 26 -3.54 -4.10 -3.57
CA PHE A 26 -2.69 -5.29 -3.77
C PHE A 26 -1.21 -4.93 -3.93
N LEU A 27 -0.90 -3.93 -4.77
CA LEU A 27 0.46 -3.45 -4.94
C LEU A 27 1.02 -2.87 -3.64
N SER A 28 0.25 -2.05 -2.94
CA SER A 28 0.62 -1.49 -1.64
C SER A 28 0.96 -2.60 -0.64
N TRP A 29 0.08 -3.58 -0.46
CA TRP A 29 0.32 -4.74 0.39
C TRP A 29 1.56 -5.54 -0.05
N TYR A 30 1.71 -5.81 -1.35
CA TYR A 30 2.85 -6.58 -1.84
C TYR A 30 4.19 -5.89 -1.54
N CYS A 31 4.22 -4.56 -1.66
CA CYS A 31 5.39 -3.75 -1.31
C CYS A 31 5.71 -3.83 0.19
N LEU A 32 4.68 -3.84 1.06
CA LEU A 32 4.85 -4.09 2.49
C LEU A 32 5.40 -5.49 2.75
N TYR A 33 4.84 -6.52 2.12
CA TYR A 33 5.32 -7.90 2.26
C TYR A 33 6.80 -8.06 1.86
N LYS A 34 7.27 -7.28 0.88
CA LYS A 34 8.66 -7.31 0.43
C LYS A 34 9.63 -6.54 1.32
N ASN A 35 9.24 -5.35 1.78
CA ASN A 35 10.16 -4.43 2.46
C ASN A 35 9.96 -4.39 3.99
N LEU A 36 8.79 -4.80 4.48
CA LEU A 36 8.44 -4.85 5.90
C LEU A 36 7.73 -6.18 6.22
N PRO A 37 8.41 -7.33 6.02
CA PRO A 37 7.78 -8.65 6.05
C PRO A 37 7.17 -9.03 7.40
N ASP A 38 7.67 -8.45 8.50
CA ASP A 38 7.21 -8.74 9.86
C ASP A 38 6.07 -7.83 10.32
N ALA A 39 5.71 -6.82 9.51
CA ALA A 39 4.61 -5.93 9.80
C ALA A 39 3.25 -6.64 9.60
N LYS A 40 2.34 -6.45 10.56
CA LYS A 40 0.97 -6.96 10.43
C LYS A 40 0.14 -6.01 9.58
N VAL A 41 -0.35 -6.46 8.43
CA VAL A 41 -1.13 -5.64 7.50
C VAL A 41 -2.63 -5.92 7.63
N TYR A 42 -3.42 -4.87 7.66
CA TYR A 42 -4.89 -4.87 7.69
C TYR A 42 -5.41 -4.04 6.53
N VAL A 43 -6.50 -4.49 5.90
CA VAL A 43 -7.18 -3.75 4.84
C VAL A 43 -8.61 -3.47 5.27
N ILE A 44 -8.99 -2.20 5.31
CA ILE A 44 -10.38 -1.78 5.56
C ILE A 44 -10.88 -0.97 4.38
N CYS A 45 -11.96 -1.46 3.77
CA CYS A 45 -12.61 -0.80 2.67
C CYS A 45 -13.91 -0.12 3.10
N ASP A 46 -14.14 1.11 2.65
CA ASP A 46 -15.46 1.72 2.71
C ASP A 46 -16.37 1.07 1.67
N ARG A 47 -17.56 0.68 2.12
CA ARG A 47 -18.57 0.05 1.28
C ARG A 47 -19.01 1.03 0.20
N ASN A 48 -18.99 0.56 -1.04
CA ASN A 48 -19.57 1.23 -2.19
C ASN A 48 -20.74 0.38 -2.74
N SER A 49 -21.52 0.91 -3.70
CA SER A 49 -22.66 0.24 -4.34
C SER A 49 -22.28 -0.96 -5.24
N MET A 50 -20.99 -1.30 -5.29
CA MET A 50 -20.44 -2.34 -6.16
C MET A 50 -20.75 -3.74 -5.63
N ASN A 51 -21.41 -4.56 -6.47
CA ASN A 51 -21.75 -5.95 -6.18
C ASN A 51 -20.84 -6.91 -6.95
N SER A 52 -19.54 -6.88 -6.64
CA SER A 52 -18.54 -7.77 -7.24
C SER A 52 -17.65 -8.38 -6.17
N LEU A 53 -17.19 -9.62 -6.39
CA LEU A 53 -16.18 -10.29 -5.58
C LEU A 53 -14.78 -9.78 -5.94
N ILE A 54 -14.46 -8.57 -5.51
CA ILE A 54 -13.10 -8.02 -5.61
C ILE A 54 -12.39 -8.19 -4.25
N PHE A 55 -11.07 -8.04 -4.21
CA PHE A 55 -10.23 -8.26 -3.01
C PHE A 55 -10.14 -9.71 -2.49
N GLU A 56 -10.55 -10.74 -3.24
CA GLU A 56 -10.45 -12.14 -2.79
C GLU A 56 -9.02 -12.59 -2.47
N TRP A 57 -8.03 -11.96 -3.09
CA TRP A 57 -6.61 -12.18 -2.81
C TRP A 57 -6.28 -11.98 -1.32
N THR A 58 -7.02 -11.13 -0.59
CA THR A 58 -6.80 -10.91 0.84
C THR A 58 -6.96 -12.19 1.65
N LYS A 59 -7.99 -12.99 1.36
CA LYS A 59 -8.20 -14.30 1.97
C LYS A 59 -7.09 -15.28 1.60
N LYS A 60 -6.72 -15.33 0.31
CA LYS A 60 -5.65 -16.22 -0.20
C LYS A 60 -4.28 -15.89 0.43
N CYS A 61 -4.04 -14.63 0.77
CA CYS A 61 -2.81 -14.16 1.40
C CYS A 61 -2.88 -14.10 2.93
N GLY A 62 -3.99 -14.52 3.56
CA GLY A 62 -4.13 -14.50 5.02
C GLY A 62 -4.19 -13.09 5.63
N ILE A 63 -4.62 -12.10 4.86
CA ILE A 63 -4.67 -10.70 5.28
C ILE A 63 -6.03 -10.42 5.90
N TYR A 64 -6.03 -9.74 7.03
CA TYR A 64 -7.26 -9.27 7.63
C TYR A 64 -7.93 -8.23 6.72
N PHE A 65 -9.14 -8.53 6.28
CA PHE A 65 -9.91 -7.71 5.35
C PHE A 65 -11.33 -7.51 5.86
N GLU A 66 -11.80 -6.26 5.84
CA GLU A 66 -13.16 -5.93 6.25
C GLU A 66 -13.76 -4.82 5.38
N ILE A 67 -15.03 -4.98 5.03
CA ILE A 67 -15.82 -3.97 4.32
C ILE A 67 -16.75 -3.31 5.34
N VAL A 68 -16.55 -2.03 5.60
CA VAL A 68 -17.30 -1.26 6.61
C VAL A 68 -18.16 -0.19 5.96
N LYS A 69 -19.12 0.37 6.71
CA LYS A 69 -19.81 1.59 6.23
C LYS A 69 -18.79 2.73 6.11
N PRO A 70 -18.96 3.68 5.16
CA PRO A 70 -18.08 4.84 5.07
C PRO A 70 -17.93 5.52 6.44
N MET A 71 -16.68 5.68 6.87
CA MET A 71 -16.33 6.21 8.18
C MET A 71 -14.96 6.93 8.11
N SER A 72 -14.69 7.83 9.06
CA SER A 72 -13.42 8.56 9.10
C SER A 72 -12.23 7.62 9.35
N LEU A 73 -11.01 8.10 9.06
CA LEU A 73 -9.80 7.33 9.38
C LEU A 73 -9.65 7.08 10.88
N GLU A 74 -10.01 8.04 11.74
CA GLU A 74 -10.01 7.82 13.19
C GLU A 74 -10.99 6.72 13.61
N GLU A 75 -12.17 6.67 13.00
CA GLU A 75 -13.18 5.64 13.27
C GLU A 75 -12.65 4.24 12.88
N LYS A 76 -11.99 4.11 11.72
CA LYS A 76 -11.34 2.84 11.30
C LYS A 76 -10.23 2.42 12.25
N VAL A 77 -9.40 3.36 12.70
CA VAL A 77 -8.34 3.10 13.70
C VAL A 77 -8.95 2.60 15.01
N ASN A 78 -9.99 3.26 15.50
CA ASN A 78 -10.67 2.87 16.74
C ASN A 78 -11.35 1.50 16.60
N HIS A 79 -11.93 1.21 15.43
CA HIS A 79 -12.52 -0.10 15.11
C HIS A 79 -11.47 -1.22 15.18
N LEU A 80 -10.29 -1.02 14.59
CA LEU A 80 -9.19 -1.99 14.69
C LEU A 80 -8.69 -2.18 16.13
N ARG A 81 -8.53 -1.08 16.89
CA ARG A 81 -8.08 -1.15 18.29
C ARG A 81 -9.03 -1.96 19.17
N LYS A 82 -10.34 -1.80 18.97
CA LYS A 82 -11.35 -2.61 19.69
C LYS A 82 -11.24 -4.11 19.41
N LYS A 83 -10.65 -4.49 18.27
CA LYS A 83 -10.39 -5.88 17.89
C LYS A 83 -9.01 -6.38 18.36
N GLY A 84 -8.27 -5.58 19.13
CA GLY A 84 -6.97 -5.96 19.69
C GLY A 84 -5.80 -5.81 18.72
N PHE A 85 -5.95 -5.05 17.64
CA PHE A 85 -4.86 -4.80 16.71
C PHE A 85 -3.88 -3.73 17.24
N GLY A 86 -2.58 -3.92 16.91
CA GLY A 86 -1.42 -3.48 17.69
C GLY A 86 -1.31 -1.99 18.06
N GLU A 87 -0.51 -1.71 19.08
CA GLU A 87 -0.33 -0.37 19.67
C GLU A 87 0.41 0.61 18.75
N SER A 88 1.32 0.11 17.91
CA SER A 88 2.03 0.90 16.89
C SER A 88 1.35 0.68 15.55
N LEU A 89 0.60 1.68 15.07
CA LEU A 89 -0.21 1.58 13.86
C LEU A 89 0.15 2.68 12.88
N VAL A 90 0.46 2.30 11.65
CA VAL A 90 0.64 3.22 10.53
C VAL A 90 -0.55 3.14 9.59
N VAL A 91 -1.16 4.27 9.26
CA VAL A 91 -2.32 4.35 8.38
C VAL A 91 -1.87 4.89 7.01
N ILE A 92 -2.10 4.10 5.97
CA ILE A 92 -1.74 4.42 4.58
C ILE A 92 -2.96 4.33 3.67
N ASN A 93 -2.89 5.03 2.53
CA ASN A 93 -3.83 4.85 1.42
C ASN A 93 -3.32 3.74 0.48
N SER A 94 -4.14 3.36 -0.50
CA SER A 94 -3.77 2.37 -1.52
C SER A 94 -2.71 2.84 -2.53
N SER A 95 -2.47 4.14 -2.64
CA SER A 95 -1.43 4.73 -3.49
C SER A 95 -0.07 4.85 -2.80
N THR A 96 0.04 4.45 -1.54
CA THR A 96 1.29 4.46 -0.78
C THR A 96 1.98 3.10 -0.91
N LEU A 97 3.26 3.10 -1.29
CA LEU A 97 4.10 1.91 -1.44
C LEU A 97 5.27 1.97 -0.47
N ALA A 98 5.51 0.92 0.32
CA ALA A 98 6.80 0.77 0.98
C ALA A 98 7.85 0.38 -0.05
N ILE A 99 8.80 1.27 -0.33
CA ILE A 99 9.82 1.08 -1.36
C ILE A 99 11.20 0.72 -0.78
N ARG A 100 11.31 0.77 0.56
CA ARG A 100 12.50 0.46 1.38
C ARG A 100 12.05 -0.11 2.71
N ASP A 101 12.93 -0.88 3.35
CA ASP A 101 12.83 -1.11 4.79
C ASP A 101 13.25 0.14 5.58
N PHE A 102 13.17 0.09 6.91
CA PHE A 102 13.52 1.24 7.75
C PHE A 102 15.02 1.57 7.74
N GLU A 103 15.88 0.55 7.66
CA GLU A 103 17.33 0.70 7.71
C GLU A 103 17.86 1.36 6.43
N GLU A 104 17.43 0.86 5.27
CA GLU A 104 17.79 1.37 3.95
C GLU A 104 17.30 2.81 3.73
N ALA A 105 16.18 3.19 4.35
CA ALA A 105 15.68 4.57 4.33
C ALA A 105 16.36 5.49 5.36
N GLY A 106 17.20 4.95 6.26
CA GLY A 106 17.76 5.70 7.38
C GLY A 106 16.70 6.24 8.34
N PHE A 107 15.55 5.59 8.44
CA PHE A 107 14.43 6.00 9.29
C PHE A 107 14.49 5.27 10.62
N ASP A 108 14.43 6.01 11.74
CA ASP A 108 14.33 5.41 13.07
C ASP A 108 12.90 4.89 13.33
N PRO A 109 12.67 3.57 13.34
CA PRO A 109 11.33 3.01 13.51
C PRO A 109 10.76 3.27 14.91
N ASN A 110 11.58 3.60 15.90
CA ASN A 110 11.11 3.90 17.26
C ASN A 110 10.24 5.15 17.32
N LYS A 111 10.32 6.03 16.32
CA LYS A 111 9.41 7.17 16.19
C LYS A 111 7.93 6.75 16.11
N LEU A 112 7.66 5.53 15.63
CA LEU A 112 6.33 4.95 15.46
C LEU A 112 5.86 4.13 16.67
N TYR A 113 6.74 3.82 17.61
CA TYR A 113 6.43 2.92 18.72
C TYR A 113 5.31 3.45 19.61
N LYS A 114 4.30 2.61 19.86
CA LYS A 114 3.10 2.92 20.67
C LYS A 114 2.32 4.15 20.19
N LYS A 115 2.33 4.43 18.89
CA LYS A 115 1.62 5.56 18.28
C LYS A 115 0.78 5.13 17.10
N VAL A 116 -0.27 5.90 16.84
CA VAL A 116 -0.93 5.92 15.53
C VAL A 116 -0.26 7.01 14.71
N SER A 117 0.28 6.63 13.56
CA SER A 117 0.93 7.53 12.63
C SER A 117 0.19 7.51 11.30
N TYR A 118 -0.24 8.68 10.85
CA TYR A 118 -0.74 8.86 9.50
C TYR A 118 0.43 9.18 8.57
N MET A 119 0.30 8.87 7.28
CA MET A 119 1.32 9.24 6.30
C MET A 119 1.62 10.75 6.37
N SER A 120 2.91 11.06 6.51
CA SER A 120 3.44 12.42 6.58
C SER A 120 4.72 12.52 5.74
N GLU A 121 5.12 13.75 5.40
CA GLU A 121 6.32 14.04 4.58
C GLU A 121 7.65 13.54 5.19
N SER A 122 7.65 13.19 6.48
CA SER A 122 8.80 12.64 7.18
C SER A 122 9.04 11.15 6.89
N LEU A 123 7.99 10.42 6.53
CA LEU A 123 7.98 8.97 6.34
C LEU A 123 7.63 8.58 4.90
N CYS A 124 6.83 9.42 4.25
CA CYS A 124 6.37 9.28 2.88
C CYS A 124 6.90 10.43 2.01
N CYS A 125 7.24 10.15 0.77
CA CYS A 125 7.57 11.19 -0.22
C CYS A 125 6.80 10.98 -1.53
N ASP A 126 6.77 11.99 -2.41
CA ASP A 126 6.20 11.81 -3.74
C ASP A 126 7.07 10.83 -4.54
N ALA A 127 6.46 10.02 -5.38
CA ALA A 127 7.20 9.13 -6.28
C ALA A 127 8.28 9.88 -7.09
N LYS A 128 8.01 11.14 -7.47
CA LYS A 128 8.92 11.99 -8.25
C LYS A 128 9.91 12.81 -7.42
N ASP A 129 9.95 12.61 -6.11
CA ASP A 129 10.95 13.26 -5.27
C ASP A 129 12.29 12.51 -5.35
N ASN A 130 13.39 13.26 -5.45
CA ASN A 130 14.76 12.74 -5.31
C ASN A 130 15.19 12.68 -3.84
N LYS A 131 14.33 12.14 -2.98
CA LYS A 131 14.55 11.99 -1.53
C LYS A 131 14.41 10.53 -1.12
N TYR A 132 15.29 10.07 -0.23
CA TYR A 132 15.13 8.76 0.39
C TYR A 132 13.97 8.79 1.39
N CYS A 133 13.05 7.86 1.23
CA CYS A 133 11.89 7.68 2.09
C CYS A 133 11.54 6.19 2.17
N VAL A 134 10.90 5.78 3.27
CA VAL A 134 10.43 4.39 3.47
C VAL A 134 9.25 4.14 2.53
N PHE A 135 8.30 5.07 2.51
CA PHE A 135 7.09 5.00 1.71
C PHE A 135 7.11 6.04 0.59
N ALA A 136 6.59 5.70 -0.58
CA ALA A 136 6.35 6.66 -1.64
C ALA A 136 4.88 6.63 -2.06
N ASP A 137 4.29 7.81 -2.23
CA ASP A 137 2.94 7.95 -2.78
C ASP A 137 3.04 8.20 -4.30
N TYR A 138 2.34 7.36 -5.07
CA TYR A 138 2.31 7.47 -6.54
C TYR A 138 0.98 8.03 -7.06
N SER A 139 0.17 8.66 -6.20
CA SER A 139 -1.15 9.18 -6.60
C SER A 139 -1.08 10.24 -7.71
N LYS A 140 0.05 10.93 -7.86
CA LYS A 140 0.34 11.89 -8.95
C LYS A 140 1.01 11.27 -10.17
N GLY A 141 1.19 9.96 -10.17
CA GLY A 141 1.85 9.20 -11.22
C GLY A 141 3.37 9.09 -11.09
N TRP A 142 3.96 8.24 -11.91
CA TRP A 142 5.40 7.94 -11.95
C TRP A 142 5.80 7.52 -13.37
N GLY A 143 6.94 7.97 -13.88
CA GLY A 143 7.35 7.80 -15.27
C GLY A 143 6.22 8.19 -16.23
N LYS A 144 5.79 7.24 -17.08
CA LYS A 144 4.63 7.37 -17.98
C LYS A 144 3.32 6.81 -17.41
N PHE A 145 3.30 6.36 -16.16
CA PHE A 145 2.08 5.93 -15.50
C PHE A 145 1.29 7.16 -15.03
N VAL A 146 0.08 7.31 -15.59
CA VAL A 146 -0.87 8.37 -15.23
C VAL A 146 -2.06 7.73 -14.52
N PRO A 147 -2.18 7.84 -13.17
CA PRO A 147 -3.19 7.14 -12.38
C PRO A 147 -4.62 7.40 -12.86
N GLU A 148 -4.93 8.64 -13.24
CA GLU A 148 -6.26 9.08 -13.69
C GLU A 148 -6.73 8.31 -14.94
N LEU A 149 -5.79 7.92 -15.82
CA LEU A 149 -6.11 7.11 -17.02
C LEU A 149 -6.44 5.65 -16.68
N TRP A 150 -6.22 5.24 -15.43
CA TRP A 150 -6.46 3.87 -14.93
C TRP A 150 -7.56 3.79 -13.88
N ILE A 151 -7.88 4.90 -13.19
CA ILE A 151 -8.97 4.95 -12.19
C ILE A 151 -10.32 4.53 -12.81
N ASN A 152 -10.54 4.84 -14.09
CA ASN A 152 -11.79 4.52 -14.80
C ASN A 152 -11.77 3.17 -15.56
N LYS A 153 -10.67 2.40 -15.48
CA LYS A 153 -10.53 1.15 -16.22
C LYS A 153 -10.86 -0.04 -15.32
N ILE A 154 -11.59 -1.00 -15.90
CA ILE A 154 -11.89 -2.29 -15.25
C ILE A 154 -10.63 -3.17 -15.14
N ASN A 155 -9.68 -2.99 -16.08
CA ASN A 155 -8.47 -3.80 -16.14
C ASN A 155 -7.37 -3.25 -15.23
N SER A 156 -6.59 -4.16 -14.61
CA SER A 156 -5.40 -3.78 -13.87
C SER A 156 -4.27 -3.29 -14.81
N PRO A 157 -3.47 -2.32 -14.37
CA PRO A 157 -2.41 -1.75 -15.19
C PRO A 157 -1.16 -2.66 -15.29
N PHE A 158 -1.17 -3.80 -14.59
CA PHE A 158 -0.10 -4.81 -14.55
C PHE A 158 0.00 -5.67 -15.81
N SER A 159 -0.28 -5.10 -16.98
CA SER A 159 -0.38 -5.85 -18.23
C SER A 159 0.86 -5.81 -19.10
N ASN A 160 1.68 -4.76 -18.98
CA ASN A 160 2.86 -4.57 -19.82
C ASN A 160 4.04 -4.19 -18.92
N GLU A 161 4.98 -5.11 -18.77
CA GLU A 161 6.25 -4.86 -18.08
C GLU A 161 6.97 -3.68 -18.77
N ASN A 162 7.56 -2.79 -17.97
CA ASN A 162 8.47 -1.71 -18.39
C ASN A 162 7.96 -0.57 -19.30
N LYS A 163 6.72 -0.54 -19.79
CA LYS A 163 6.28 0.61 -20.63
C LYS A 163 6.18 1.93 -19.87
N TYR A 164 6.01 1.86 -18.54
CA TYR A 164 5.86 3.06 -17.69
C TYR A 164 7.21 3.60 -17.21
N ALA A 165 8.21 2.74 -17.07
CA ALA A 165 9.55 3.06 -16.61
C ALA A 165 10.45 3.53 -17.78
N LEU A 166 10.01 4.57 -18.50
CA LEU A 166 10.74 5.12 -19.65
C LEU A 166 11.11 6.59 -19.38
N GLY A 167 12.35 6.96 -19.72
CA GLY A 167 12.89 8.32 -19.55
C GLY A 167 13.78 8.45 -18.32
N ASP A 168 14.10 9.69 -17.96
CA ASP A 168 14.81 10.01 -16.72
C ASP A 168 13.85 9.84 -15.55
N LEU A 169 14.16 8.88 -14.68
CA LEU A 169 13.35 8.50 -13.53
C LEU A 169 14.10 8.82 -12.23
N THR A 170 13.38 9.22 -11.20
CA THR A 170 13.95 9.34 -9.86
C THR A 170 14.29 7.97 -9.27
N ILE A 171 15.09 7.98 -8.20
CA ILE A 171 15.42 6.75 -7.48
C ILE A 171 14.17 6.02 -6.95
N ASN A 172 13.12 6.76 -6.60
CA ASN A 172 11.87 6.18 -6.10
C ASN A 172 11.05 5.59 -7.24
N GLU A 173 10.95 6.28 -8.38
CA GLU A 173 10.28 5.76 -9.58
C GLU A 173 10.93 4.46 -10.09
N ILE A 174 12.26 4.37 -10.08
CA ILE A 174 12.98 3.15 -10.45
C ILE A 174 12.59 1.98 -9.53
N ARG A 175 12.47 2.22 -8.23
CA ARG A 175 12.05 1.18 -7.25
C ARG A 175 10.60 0.78 -7.43
N ILE A 176 9.72 1.75 -7.62
CA ILE A 176 8.31 1.51 -7.93
C ILE A 176 8.23 0.63 -9.17
N GLY A 177 8.97 0.93 -10.24
CA GLY A 177 9.00 0.11 -11.45
C GLY A 177 9.43 -1.34 -11.23
N LYS A 178 10.45 -1.57 -10.39
CA LYS A 178 10.88 -2.93 -10.03
C LYS A 178 9.77 -3.70 -9.30
N LEU A 179 9.16 -3.08 -8.28
CA LEU A 179 8.06 -3.67 -7.52
C LEU A 179 6.84 -3.93 -8.41
N TRP A 180 6.53 -2.98 -9.29
CA TRP A 180 5.43 -3.08 -10.25
C TRP A 180 5.55 -4.26 -11.20
N ASN A 181 6.74 -4.50 -11.75
CA ASN A 181 6.97 -5.66 -12.61
C ASN A 181 6.82 -6.97 -11.84
N SER A 182 7.33 -7.02 -10.60
CA SER A 182 7.25 -8.24 -9.77
C SER A 182 5.83 -8.62 -9.34
N VAL A 183 4.93 -7.63 -9.23
CA VAL A 183 3.54 -7.86 -8.79
C VAL A 183 2.62 -8.36 -9.91
N ALA A 184 3.02 -8.16 -11.18
CA ALA A 184 2.11 -8.28 -12.31
C ALA A 184 1.58 -9.70 -12.54
N HIS A 185 2.47 -10.68 -12.47
CA HIS A 185 2.10 -12.09 -12.55
C HIS A 185 1.30 -12.54 -11.33
N LEU A 186 1.68 -12.08 -10.14
CA LEU A 186 1.07 -12.47 -8.88
C LEU A 186 -0.39 -12.01 -8.76
N PHE A 187 -0.68 -10.75 -9.12
CA PHE A 187 -2.04 -10.23 -9.06
C PHE A 187 -2.99 -11.01 -9.95
N ARG A 188 -2.55 -11.37 -11.16
CA ARG A 188 -3.35 -12.16 -12.11
C ARG A 188 -3.66 -13.56 -11.56
N THR A 189 -2.69 -14.22 -10.95
CA THR A 189 -2.87 -15.55 -10.35
C THR A 189 -3.80 -15.50 -9.14
N LEU A 190 -3.65 -14.49 -8.27
CA LEU A 190 -4.42 -14.40 -7.03
C LEU A 190 -5.84 -13.85 -7.25
N SER A 191 -6.04 -13.02 -8.27
CA SER A 191 -7.35 -12.42 -8.59
C SER A 191 -8.21 -13.25 -9.52
N LYS A 192 -7.65 -14.29 -10.16
CA LYS A 192 -8.45 -15.32 -10.85
C LYS A 192 -8.79 -16.41 -9.83
N GLY A 193 -9.97 -16.31 -9.24
CA GLY A 193 -10.63 -17.32 -8.43
C GLY A 193 -11.97 -17.63 -9.08
#